data_AF-A0A2P2K4U2-F1
#
_entry.id   AF-A0A2P2K4U2-F1
#
_cell.length_a   1.000
_cell.length_b   1.000
_cell.length_c   1.000
_cell.angle_alpha   90.00
_cell.angle_beta   90.00
_cell.angle_gamma   90.00
#
_symmetry.space_group_name_H-M   'P 1'
#
loop_
_entity.id
_entity.type
_entity.pdbx_description
1 polymer ?
#
loop_
_entity_poly.entity_id
_entity_poly.type
_entity_poly.pdbx_seq_one_letter_code
_entity_poly.pdbx_strand_id
1 'polypeptide(L)'
;MKNALAKIIAVNTLFFSLMQSSMKDDLANIIAPLTVRPITRWPFFAFLGGAMFCLLASSTCHLLSCHSKRLAYIMLRLDYAGIAALISTSFYPPVYYSFMCIPFFCNLYLGFISILGIATVFVSLLPMFQTPQFRSIRAYLFTGMGFSGIIPILHKLILFWHQPEALHTTSYEALMGLFYGLGALIYATRIPERWMPGKLDIAGHSHQLFHVLVVAGAYAHFHAGLVYLKWRDLEGC
;
A
#
# COMPACT_ATOMS: atom_id res chain seq x y z
N MET A 1 39.99 51.09 36.91
CA MET A 1 38.51 51.09 36.80
C MET A 1 37.99 50.90 35.38
N LYS A 2 38.23 51.82 34.41
CA LYS A 2 37.62 51.76 33.06
C LYS A 2 37.68 50.39 32.36
N ASN A 3 38.83 49.71 32.39
CA ASN A 3 39.02 48.39 31.73
C ASN A 3 38.22 47.25 32.37
N ALA A 4 37.87 47.34 33.66
CA ALA A 4 37.05 46.33 34.34
C ALA A 4 35.57 46.49 33.94
N LEU A 5 35.09 47.74 33.89
CA LEU A 5 33.72 48.05 33.46
C LEU A 5 33.46 47.59 32.02
N ALA A 6 34.41 47.82 31.11
CA ALA A 6 34.31 47.38 29.72
C ALA A 6 34.22 45.84 29.58
N LYS A 7 34.96 45.08 30.39
CA LYS A 7 34.87 43.60 30.41
C LYS A 7 33.52 43.11 30.92
N ILE A 8 32.97 43.73 31.97
CA ILE A 8 31.65 43.37 32.52
C ILE A 8 30.55 43.62 31.48
N ILE A 9 30.60 44.76 30.78
CA ILE A 9 29.64 45.07 29.70
C ILE A 9 29.73 44.02 28.59
N ALA A 10 30.93 43.68 28.11
CA ALA A 10 31.11 42.70 27.05
C ALA A 10 30.61 41.29 27.43
N VAL A 11 30.85 40.85 28.67
CA VAL A 11 30.33 39.56 29.19
C VAL A 11 28.81 39.58 29.26
N ASN A 12 28.19 40.66 29.74
CA ASN A 12 26.74 40.79 29.79
C ASN A 12 26.10 40.82 28.40
N THR A 13 26.71 41.50 27.42
CA THR A 13 26.24 41.48 26.02
C THR A 13 26.33 40.09 25.41
N LEU A 14 27.44 39.37 25.64
CA LEU A 14 27.61 38.00 25.16
C LEU A 14 26.57 37.06 25.78
N PHE A 15 26.39 37.11 27.10
CA PHE A 15 25.39 36.32 27.83
C PHE A 15 23.97 36.58 27.30
N PHE A 16 23.60 37.85 27.09
CA PHE A 16 22.29 38.22 26.54
C PHE A 16 22.10 37.70 25.10
N SER A 17 23.14 37.77 24.26
CA SER A 17 23.09 37.24 22.90
C SER A 17 22.95 35.70 22.84
N LEU A 18 23.61 34.98 23.75
CA LEU A 18 23.49 33.52 23.87
C LEU A 18 22.09 33.11 24.35
N MET A 19 21.56 33.81 25.36
CA MET A 19 20.20 33.59 25.86
C MET A 19 19.16 33.85 24.75
N GLN A 20 19.34 34.91 23.95
CA GLN A 20 18.45 35.20 22.84
C GLN A 20 18.61 34.26 21.63
N SER A 21 19.75 33.58 21.46
CA SER A 21 19.87 32.46 20.53
C SER A 21 19.05 31.27 21.02
N SER A 22 19.30 30.81 22.26
CA SER A 22 18.58 29.67 22.85
C SER A 22 17.06 29.87 22.75
N MET A 23 16.54 31.03 23.13
CA MET A 23 15.10 31.33 23.05
C MET A 23 14.54 31.31 21.63
N LYS A 24 15.34 31.62 20.60
CA LYS A 24 14.92 31.48 19.19
C LYS A 24 14.92 30.02 18.76
N ASP A 25 15.92 29.26 19.17
CA ASP A 25 16.05 27.83 18.86
C ASP A 25 14.92 27.04 19.53
N ASP A 26 14.62 27.32 20.80
CA ASP A 26 13.48 26.78 21.55
C ASP A 26 12.14 27.14 20.89
N LEU A 27 11.96 28.40 20.47
CA LEU A 27 10.75 28.85 19.78
C LEU A 27 10.59 28.19 18.41
N ALA A 28 11.68 28.01 17.65
CA ALA A 28 11.66 27.30 16.37
C ALA A 28 11.28 25.83 16.55
N ASN A 29 11.81 25.16 17.59
CA ASN A 29 11.47 23.78 17.94
C ASN A 29 10.00 23.61 18.36
N ILE A 30 9.41 24.62 19.02
CA ILE A 30 7.98 24.63 19.39
C ILE A 30 7.07 24.91 18.18
N ILE A 31 7.48 25.83 17.28
CA ILE A 31 6.67 26.23 16.12
C ILE A 31 6.72 25.20 14.99
N ALA A 32 7.87 24.54 14.75
CA ALA A 32 8.03 23.55 13.67
C ALA A 32 6.88 22.51 13.61
N PRO A 33 6.54 21.76 14.68
CA PRO A 33 5.43 20.80 14.65
C PRO A 33 4.03 21.44 14.55
N LEU A 34 3.88 22.74 14.84
CA LEU A 34 2.63 23.48 14.64
C LEU A 34 2.46 23.99 13.20
N THR A 35 3.56 24.11 12.44
CA THR A 35 3.53 24.57 11.04
C THR A 35 3.34 23.46 10.00
N VAL A 36 3.72 22.22 10.31
CA VAL A 36 3.53 21.09 9.39
C VAL A 36 2.06 20.66 9.40
N ARG A 37 1.33 21.01 8.33
CA ARG A 37 -0.03 20.49 8.13
C ARG A 37 0.06 18.98 7.84
N PRO A 38 -0.69 18.12 8.55
CA PRO A 38 -0.67 16.69 8.27
C PRO A 38 -1.12 16.40 6.84
N ILE A 39 -0.39 15.50 6.17
CA ILE A 39 -0.67 15.03 4.82
C ILE A 39 -2.07 14.41 4.77
N THR A 40 -2.74 14.43 3.63
CA THR A 40 -4.04 13.75 3.51
C THR A 40 -3.92 12.23 3.63
N ARG A 41 -4.81 11.61 4.41
CA ARG A 41 -4.85 10.15 4.64
C ARG A 41 -5.75 9.39 3.66
N TRP A 42 -6.43 10.06 2.73
CA TRP A 42 -7.36 9.39 1.79
C TRP A 42 -6.74 8.21 1.00
N PRO A 43 -5.46 8.22 0.55
CA PRO A 43 -4.88 7.09 -0.17
C PRO A 43 -4.81 5.83 0.70
N PHE A 44 -4.45 6.01 1.98
CA PHE A 44 -4.36 4.94 2.96
C PHE A 44 -5.73 4.36 3.31
N PHE A 45 -6.74 5.21 3.49
CA PHE A 45 -8.12 4.75 3.70
C PHE A 45 -8.74 4.09 2.47
N ALA A 46 -8.38 4.51 1.26
CA ALA A 46 -8.79 3.83 0.03
C ALA A 46 -8.21 2.40 -0.06
N PHE A 47 -6.92 2.23 0.25
CA PHE A 47 -6.31 0.91 0.38
C PHE A 47 -7.05 0.04 1.41
N LEU A 48 -7.24 0.55 2.64
CA LEU A 48 -7.94 -0.18 3.70
C LEU A 48 -9.37 -0.57 3.29
N GLY A 49 -10.12 0.34 2.68
CA GLY A 49 -11.48 0.07 2.19
C GLY A 49 -11.50 -1.02 1.11
N GLY A 50 -10.56 -0.99 0.15
CA GLY A 50 -10.43 -2.04 -0.87
C GLY A 50 -10.02 -3.40 -0.29
N ALA A 51 -9.12 -3.42 0.69
CA ALA A 51 -8.72 -4.64 1.39
C ALA A 51 -9.88 -5.24 2.20
N MET A 52 -10.60 -4.41 2.97
CA MET A 52 -11.79 -4.82 3.71
C MET A 52 -12.87 -5.37 2.77
N PHE A 53 -13.16 -4.66 1.67
CA PHE A 53 -14.12 -5.12 0.66
C PHE A 53 -13.72 -6.48 0.06
N CYS A 54 -12.45 -6.66 -0.32
CA CYS A 54 -11.94 -7.92 -0.86
C CYS A 54 -12.12 -9.08 0.12
N LEU A 55 -11.67 -8.91 1.37
CA LEU A 55 -11.73 -9.98 2.38
C LEU A 55 -13.17 -10.31 2.79
N LEU A 56 -14.05 -9.31 2.89
CA LEU A 56 -15.48 -9.51 3.18
C LEU A 56 -16.21 -10.17 2.01
N ALA A 57 -15.97 -9.75 0.77
CA ALA A 57 -16.55 -10.37 -0.42
C ALA A 57 -16.14 -11.85 -0.53
N SER A 58 -14.86 -12.16 -0.30
CA SER A 58 -14.34 -13.52 -0.35
C SER A 58 -14.90 -14.41 0.77
N SER A 59 -14.90 -13.92 2.01
CA SER A 59 -15.46 -14.63 3.16
C SER A 59 -16.95 -14.93 2.98
N THR A 60 -17.72 -13.93 2.50
CA THR A 60 -19.16 -14.07 2.20
C THR A 60 -19.38 -15.05 1.05
N CYS A 61 -18.53 -15.03 0.01
CA CYS A 61 -18.61 -15.96 -1.10
C CYS A 61 -18.40 -17.41 -0.65
N HIS A 62 -17.34 -17.68 0.09
CA HIS A 62 -17.06 -19.04 0.55
C HIS A 62 -18.10 -19.54 1.57
N LEU A 63 -18.60 -18.68 2.46
CA LEU A 63 -19.67 -19.01 3.41
C LEU A 63 -20.99 -19.36 2.70
N LEU A 64 -21.38 -18.61 1.67
CA LEU A 64 -22.68 -18.77 0.99
C LEU A 64 -22.64 -19.65 -0.27
N SER A 65 -21.47 -20.21 -0.62
CA SER A 65 -21.28 -21.01 -1.83
C SER A 65 -22.13 -22.28 -1.90
N CYS A 66 -22.51 -22.86 -0.76
CA CYS A 66 -23.35 -24.07 -0.70
C CYS A 66 -24.86 -23.79 -0.75
N HIS A 67 -25.30 -22.53 -0.60
CA HIS A 67 -26.71 -22.19 -0.40
C HIS A 67 -27.56 -22.35 -1.68
N SER A 68 -27.14 -21.76 -2.81
CA SER A 68 -27.79 -21.98 -4.10
C SER A 68 -26.88 -21.62 -5.27
N LYS A 69 -27.09 -22.28 -6.42
CA LYS A 69 -26.32 -22.01 -7.67
C LYS A 69 -26.33 -20.53 -8.05
N ARG A 70 -27.47 -19.84 -7.90
CA ARG A 70 -27.61 -18.41 -8.20
C ARG A 70 -26.81 -17.54 -7.22
N LEU A 71 -26.86 -17.85 -5.92
CA LEU A 71 -26.17 -17.05 -4.91
C LEU A 71 -24.65 -17.23 -5.00
N ALA A 72 -24.17 -18.46 -5.09
CA ALA A 72 -22.75 -18.77 -5.29
C ALA A 72 -22.18 -18.07 -6.53
N TYR A 73 -22.93 -18.05 -7.63
CA TYR A 73 -22.55 -17.38 -8.87
C TYR A 73 -22.46 -15.85 -8.76
N ILE A 74 -23.38 -15.22 -8.02
CA ILE A 74 -23.32 -13.77 -7.75
C ILE A 74 -22.14 -13.46 -6.83
N MET A 75 -21.94 -14.25 -5.78
CA MET A 75 -20.85 -14.01 -4.83
C MET A 75 -19.47 -14.22 -5.44
N LEU A 76 -19.27 -15.19 -6.35
CA LEU A 76 -18.00 -15.38 -7.05
C LEU A 76 -17.62 -14.18 -7.94
N ARG A 77 -18.61 -13.49 -8.52
CA ARG A 77 -18.41 -12.23 -9.25
C ARG A 77 -17.96 -11.10 -8.32
N LEU A 78 -18.51 -11.04 -7.10
CA LEU A 78 -18.11 -10.08 -6.08
C LEU A 78 -16.72 -10.37 -5.49
N ASP A 79 -16.37 -11.63 -5.30
CA ASP A 79 -15.03 -12.08 -4.87
C ASP A 79 -13.94 -11.60 -5.86
N TYR A 80 -14.12 -11.85 -7.16
CA TYR A 80 -13.21 -11.35 -8.19
C TYR A 80 -13.19 -9.82 -8.32
N ALA A 81 -14.33 -9.14 -8.14
CA ALA A 81 -14.36 -7.68 -8.06
C ALA A 81 -13.61 -7.16 -6.81
N GLY A 82 -13.63 -7.92 -5.71
CA GLY A 82 -12.84 -7.68 -4.50
C GLY A 82 -11.33 -7.67 -4.77
N ILE A 83 -10.84 -8.70 -5.47
CA ILE A 83 -9.42 -8.79 -5.87
C ILE A 83 -9.02 -7.57 -6.72
N ALA A 84 -9.84 -7.20 -7.70
CA ALA A 84 -9.60 -6.04 -8.55
C ALA A 84 -9.55 -4.72 -7.76
N ALA A 85 -10.46 -4.55 -6.78
CA ALA A 85 -10.51 -3.39 -5.91
C ALA A 85 -9.28 -3.30 -4.99
N LEU A 86 -8.88 -4.40 -4.34
CA LEU A 86 -7.67 -4.46 -3.50
C LEU A 86 -6.41 -4.11 -4.29
N ILE A 87 -6.21 -4.73 -5.47
CA ILE A 87 -5.04 -4.42 -6.30
C ILE A 87 -5.05 -2.94 -6.69
N SER A 88 -6.17 -2.41 -7.18
CA SER A 88 -6.27 -1.02 -7.60
C SER A 88 -5.99 -0.03 -6.47
N THR A 89 -6.63 -0.21 -5.30
CA THR A 89 -6.47 0.75 -4.20
C THR A 89 -5.13 0.61 -3.47
N SER A 90 -4.47 -0.55 -3.51
CA SER A 90 -3.09 -0.69 -3.00
C SER A 90 -2.06 0.13 -3.77
N PHE A 91 -2.36 0.63 -4.97
CA PHE A 91 -1.45 1.57 -5.64
C PHE A 91 -1.54 2.97 -5.04
N TYR A 92 -2.63 3.31 -4.35
CA TYR A 92 -2.90 4.68 -3.96
C TYR A 92 -1.90 5.19 -2.92
N PRO A 93 -1.61 4.49 -1.80
CA PRO A 93 -0.56 4.92 -0.85
C PRO A 93 0.83 5.09 -1.49
N PRO A 94 1.45 4.07 -2.11
CA PRO A 94 2.83 4.18 -2.58
C PRO A 94 2.98 5.18 -3.72
N VAL A 95 2.00 5.27 -4.64
CA VAL A 95 2.07 6.25 -5.73
C VAL A 95 1.84 7.66 -5.20
N TYR A 96 0.79 7.90 -4.40
CA TYR A 96 0.50 9.25 -3.90
C TYR A 96 1.64 9.76 -3.02
N TYR A 97 2.09 8.99 -2.03
CA TYR A 97 3.13 9.43 -1.11
C TYR A 97 4.55 9.44 -1.71
N SER A 98 4.78 8.81 -2.86
CA SER A 98 6.05 8.96 -3.61
C SER A 98 6.04 10.14 -4.57
N PHE A 99 4.91 10.41 -5.23
CA PHE A 99 4.85 11.35 -6.36
C PHE A 99 4.00 12.60 -6.10
N MET A 100 3.46 12.82 -4.89
CA MET A 100 2.62 13.99 -4.59
C MET A 100 3.27 15.36 -4.91
N CYS A 101 4.60 15.43 -4.91
CA CYS A 101 5.38 16.63 -5.25
C CYS A 101 5.68 16.76 -6.75
N ILE A 102 5.35 15.74 -7.54
CA ILE A 102 5.51 15.68 -9.00
C ILE A 102 4.16 15.27 -9.63
N PRO A 103 3.18 16.22 -9.70
CA PRO A 103 1.79 15.88 -9.96
C PRO A 103 1.53 15.12 -11.26
N PHE A 104 2.37 15.32 -12.29
CA PHE A 104 2.28 14.59 -13.55
C PHE A 104 2.37 13.07 -13.37
N PHE A 105 3.40 12.57 -12.68
CA PHE A 105 3.58 11.13 -12.48
C PHE A 105 2.58 10.56 -11.47
N CYS A 106 2.23 11.32 -10.44
CA CYS A 106 1.17 10.94 -9.50
C CYS A 106 -0.15 10.69 -10.23
N ASN A 107 -0.61 11.67 -11.02
CA ASN A 107 -1.86 11.58 -11.76
C ASN A 107 -1.80 10.53 -12.88
N LEU A 108 -0.65 10.36 -13.55
CA LEU A 108 -0.47 9.32 -14.57
C LEU A 108 -0.65 7.92 -13.99
N TYR A 109 0.07 7.59 -12.92
CA TYR A 109 0.03 6.25 -12.33
C TYR A 109 -1.29 5.97 -11.60
N LEU A 110 -1.82 6.94 -10.83
CA LEU A 110 -3.14 6.81 -10.18
C LEU A 110 -4.27 6.72 -11.20
N GLY A 111 -4.24 7.55 -12.26
CA GLY A 111 -5.23 7.52 -13.33
C GLY A 111 -5.22 6.19 -14.08
N PHE A 112 -4.03 5.69 -14.47
CA PHE A 112 -3.87 4.40 -15.15
C PHE A 112 -4.46 3.24 -14.33
N ILE A 113 -4.05 3.10 -13.06
CA ILE A 113 -4.53 1.99 -12.22
C ILE A 113 -6.01 2.14 -11.87
N SER A 114 -6.52 3.36 -11.68
CA SER A 114 -7.96 3.60 -11.42
C SER A 114 -8.81 3.16 -12.61
N ILE A 115 -8.43 3.56 -13.84
CA ILE A 115 -9.16 3.17 -15.07
C ILE A 115 -9.11 1.65 -15.25
N LEU A 116 -7.92 1.05 -15.10
CA LEU A 116 -7.72 -0.39 -15.24
C LEU A 116 -8.48 -1.19 -14.17
N GLY A 117 -8.50 -0.70 -12.93
CA GLY A 117 -9.24 -1.26 -11.80
C GLY A 117 -10.75 -1.21 -12.00
N ILE A 118 -11.29 -0.05 -12.39
CA ILE A 118 -12.72 0.12 -12.71
C ILE A 118 -13.12 -0.81 -13.87
N ALA A 119 -12.36 -0.83 -14.96
CA ALA A 119 -12.61 -1.72 -16.09
C ALA A 119 -12.57 -3.20 -15.66
N THR A 120 -11.61 -3.59 -14.82
CA THR A 120 -11.47 -4.97 -14.32
C THR A 120 -12.60 -5.36 -13.36
N VAL A 121 -13.11 -4.42 -12.53
CA VAL A 121 -14.32 -4.65 -11.72
C VAL A 121 -15.53 -4.90 -12.63
N PHE A 122 -15.77 -4.05 -13.64
CA PHE A 122 -16.86 -4.26 -14.59
C PHE A 122 -16.76 -5.60 -15.33
N VAL A 123 -15.57 -5.96 -15.83
CA VAL A 123 -15.32 -7.25 -16.49
C VAL A 123 -15.49 -8.43 -15.52
N SER A 124 -15.07 -8.29 -14.26
CA SER A 124 -15.28 -9.32 -13.21
C SER A 124 -16.76 -9.53 -12.91
N LEU A 125 -17.56 -8.47 -13.02
CA LEU A 125 -19.01 -8.53 -12.94
C LEU A 125 -19.66 -9.07 -14.23
N LEU A 126 -18.96 -9.35 -15.32
CA LEU A 126 -19.59 -9.98 -16.50
C LEU A 126 -19.82 -11.49 -16.30
N PRO A 127 -20.96 -12.03 -16.75
CA PRO A 127 -21.31 -13.43 -16.55
C PRO A 127 -20.38 -14.41 -17.29
N MET A 128 -19.92 -14.03 -18.48
CA MET A 128 -19.01 -14.81 -19.33
C MET A 128 -17.62 -14.99 -18.68
N PHE A 129 -17.15 -13.97 -17.96
CA PHE A 129 -15.82 -13.96 -17.36
C PHE A 129 -15.65 -14.99 -16.23
N GLN A 130 -16.76 -15.57 -15.76
CA GLN A 130 -16.80 -16.57 -14.69
C GLN A 130 -16.52 -18.00 -15.15
N THR A 131 -16.63 -18.30 -16.46
CA THR A 131 -16.51 -19.69 -16.92
C THR A 131 -15.08 -20.23 -16.70
N PRO A 132 -14.89 -21.56 -16.67
CA PRO A 132 -13.57 -22.16 -16.50
C PRO A 132 -12.57 -21.77 -17.60
N GLN A 133 -13.04 -21.49 -18.82
CA GLN A 133 -12.18 -21.10 -19.95
C GLN A 133 -11.42 -19.79 -19.66
N PHE A 134 -12.04 -18.84 -18.98
CA PHE A 134 -11.41 -17.55 -18.64
C PHE A 134 -10.48 -17.62 -17.43
N ARG A 135 -10.33 -18.75 -16.73
CA ARG A 135 -9.53 -18.84 -15.49
C ARG A 135 -8.09 -18.31 -15.67
N SER A 136 -7.41 -18.71 -16.75
CA SER A 136 -6.04 -18.24 -17.03
C SER A 136 -6.02 -16.75 -17.38
N ILE A 137 -7.03 -16.26 -18.11
CA ILE A 137 -7.17 -14.83 -18.44
C ILE A 137 -7.36 -14.00 -17.17
N ARG A 138 -8.16 -14.47 -16.19
CA ARG A 138 -8.29 -13.82 -14.88
C ARG A 138 -6.96 -13.76 -14.13
N ALA A 139 -6.24 -14.88 -14.08
CA ALA A 139 -4.93 -14.94 -13.43
C ALA A 139 -3.94 -13.96 -14.09
N TYR A 140 -3.85 -13.92 -15.42
CA TYR A 140 -2.98 -12.98 -16.13
C TYR A 140 -3.41 -11.52 -15.96
N LEU A 141 -4.71 -11.22 -15.94
CA LEU A 141 -5.21 -9.86 -15.74
C LEU A 141 -4.84 -9.33 -14.35
N PHE A 142 -5.17 -10.06 -13.29
CA PHE A 142 -4.84 -9.64 -11.92
C PHE A 142 -3.32 -9.59 -11.67
N THR A 143 -2.57 -10.58 -12.18
CA THR A 143 -1.11 -10.60 -12.08
C THR A 143 -0.46 -9.46 -12.86
N GLY A 144 -0.96 -9.16 -14.06
CA GLY A 144 -0.50 -8.03 -14.87
C GLY A 144 -0.81 -6.67 -14.24
N MET A 145 -1.99 -6.50 -13.64
CA MET A 145 -2.30 -5.33 -12.81
C MET A 145 -1.27 -5.18 -11.69
N GLY A 146 -1.00 -6.24 -10.92
CA GLY A 146 0.01 -6.23 -9.86
C GLY A 146 1.42 -5.86 -10.36
N PHE A 147 1.89 -6.50 -11.44
CA PHE A 147 3.20 -6.22 -12.02
C PHE A 147 3.34 -4.82 -12.61
N SER A 148 2.25 -4.15 -13.00
CA SER A 148 2.31 -2.73 -13.42
C SER A 148 2.86 -1.81 -12.32
N GLY A 149 2.78 -2.23 -11.04
CA GLY A 149 3.34 -1.54 -9.89
C GLY A 149 4.88 -1.52 -9.83
N ILE A 150 5.56 -2.39 -10.57
CA ILE A 150 7.03 -2.36 -10.67
C ILE A 150 7.50 -1.02 -11.26
N ILE A 151 6.76 -0.45 -12.21
CA ILE A 151 7.12 0.81 -12.89
C ILE A 151 7.19 2.00 -11.91
N PRO A 152 6.14 2.34 -11.13
CA PRO A 152 6.22 3.41 -10.15
C PRO A 152 7.22 3.11 -9.00
N ILE A 153 7.43 1.84 -8.62
CA ILE A 153 8.43 1.48 -7.59
C ILE A 153 9.85 1.77 -8.10
N LEU A 154 10.19 1.35 -9.32
CA LEU A 154 11.50 1.64 -9.92
C LEU A 154 11.70 3.14 -10.12
N HIS A 155 10.66 3.87 -10.54
CA HIS A 155 10.74 5.32 -10.68
C HIS A 155 10.92 6.04 -9.33
N LYS A 156 10.22 5.60 -8.27
CA LYS A 156 10.44 6.07 -6.90
C LYS A 156 11.89 5.86 -6.47
N LEU A 157 12.47 4.68 -6.73
CA LEU A 157 13.87 4.40 -6.42
C LEU A 157 14.83 5.30 -7.18
N ILE A 158 14.63 5.52 -8.49
CA ILE A 158 15.48 6.42 -9.29
C ILE A 158 15.52 7.84 -8.68
N LEU A 159 14.39 8.35 -8.19
CA LEU A 159 14.29 9.68 -7.59
C LEU A 159 14.81 9.72 -6.13
N PHE A 160 14.56 8.68 -5.34
CA PHE A 160 14.67 8.74 -3.87
C PHE A 160 15.57 7.65 -3.25
N TRP A 161 16.42 6.93 -4.00
CA TRP A 161 17.25 5.84 -3.44
C TRP A 161 18.18 6.25 -2.29
N HIS A 162 18.53 7.53 -2.20
CA HIS A 162 19.31 8.10 -1.09
C HIS A 162 18.52 8.16 0.23
N GLN A 163 17.18 8.17 0.18
CA GLN A 163 16.31 8.27 1.34
C GLN A 163 16.02 6.87 1.93
N PRO A 164 16.31 6.63 3.23
CA PRO A 164 16.11 5.32 3.85
C PRO A 164 14.64 4.90 3.85
N GLU A 165 13.69 5.83 3.93
CA GLU A 165 12.24 5.60 3.84
C GLU A 165 11.84 5.02 2.48
N ALA A 166 12.46 5.47 1.38
CA ALA A 166 12.20 4.97 0.04
C ALA A 166 12.70 3.52 -0.12
N LEU A 167 13.86 3.19 0.46
CA LEU A 167 14.38 1.81 0.48
C LEU A 167 13.55 0.91 1.41
N HIS A 168 13.15 1.40 2.59
CA HIS A 168 12.37 0.66 3.55
C HIS A 168 10.96 0.34 3.04
N THR A 169 10.26 1.33 2.47
CA THR A 169 8.97 1.09 1.79
C THR A 169 9.11 0.10 0.63
N THR A 170 10.18 0.20 -0.17
CA THR A 170 10.48 -0.77 -1.23
C THR A 170 10.65 -2.19 -0.69
N SER A 171 11.27 -2.37 0.47
CA SER A 171 11.42 -3.71 1.07
C SER A 171 10.07 -4.36 1.41
N TYR A 172 9.10 -3.58 1.93
CA TYR A 172 7.73 -4.05 2.17
C TYR A 172 6.94 -4.27 0.87
N GLU A 173 7.13 -3.44 -0.15
CA GLU A 173 6.52 -3.62 -1.48
C GLU A 173 7.05 -4.88 -2.18
N ALA A 174 8.34 -5.18 -2.06
CA ALA A 174 8.94 -6.41 -2.55
C ALA A 174 8.43 -7.65 -1.78
N LEU A 175 8.28 -7.54 -0.46
CA LEU A 175 7.70 -8.59 0.38
C LEU A 175 6.22 -8.85 0.05
N MET A 176 5.43 -7.79 -0.17
CA MET A 176 4.05 -7.87 -0.67
C MET A 176 4.01 -8.57 -2.04
N GLY A 177 4.89 -8.17 -2.97
CA GLY A 177 5.01 -8.78 -4.29
C GLY A 177 5.37 -10.26 -4.24
N LEU A 178 6.27 -10.65 -3.32
CA LEU A 178 6.61 -12.04 -3.04
C LEU A 178 5.40 -12.85 -2.54
N PHE A 179 4.65 -12.33 -1.55
CA PHE A 179 3.48 -13.02 -1.02
C PHE A 179 2.37 -13.18 -2.06
N TYR A 180 2.03 -12.13 -2.81
CA TYR A 180 1.02 -12.22 -3.88
C TYR A 180 1.49 -13.12 -5.04
N GLY A 181 2.76 -13.04 -5.45
CA GLY A 181 3.32 -13.89 -6.51
C GLY A 181 3.34 -15.37 -6.13
N LEU A 182 3.78 -15.69 -4.90
CA LEU A 182 3.75 -17.05 -4.37
C LEU A 182 2.32 -17.57 -4.22
N GLY A 183 1.39 -16.73 -3.74
CA GLY A 183 -0.02 -17.07 -3.63
C GLY A 183 -0.64 -17.40 -4.99
N ALA A 184 -0.40 -16.56 -6.00
CA ALA A 184 -0.88 -16.78 -7.36
C ALA A 184 -0.30 -18.07 -7.97
N LEU A 185 0.99 -18.36 -7.73
CA LEU A 185 1.64 -19.59 -8.16
C LEU A 185 1.01 -20.83 -7.50
N ILE A 186 0.82 -20.80 -6.18
CA ILE A 186 0.18 -21.86 -5.39
C ILE A 186 -1.25 -22.13 -5.89
N TYR A 187 -2.06 -21.07 -6.05
CA TYR A 187 -3.42 -21.16 -6.56
C TYR A 187 -3.49 -21.72 -7.99
N ALA A 188 -2.63 -21.25 -8.89
CA ALA A 188 -2.61 -21.72 -10.28
C ALA A 188 -2.14 -23.18 -10.41
N THR A 189 -1.16 -23.58 -9.60
CA THR A 189 -0.59 -24.94 -9.63
C THR A 189 -1.38 -25.95 -8.80
N ARG A 190 -2.23 -25.53 -7.87
CA ARG A 190 -2.96 -26.41 -6.92
C ARG A 190 -2.03 -27.29 -6.10
N ILE A 191 -0.90 -26.73 -5.67
CA ILE A 191 0.06 -27.38 -4.77
C ILE A 191 -0.27 -26.93 -3.35
N PRO A 192 -0.39 -27.84 -2.36
CA PRO A 192 0.12 -29.21 -2.36
C PRO A 192 -0.91 -30.30 -2.69
N GLU A 193 -2.20 -30.00 -2.84
CA GLU A 193 -3.24 -31.02 -3.01
C GLU A 193 -3.11 -31.83 -4.31
N ARG A 194 -2.48 -31.26 -5.35
CA ARG A 194 -2.05 -31.99 -6.57
C ARG A 194 -1.12 -33.16 -6.26
N TRP A 195 -0.27 -33.05 -5.24
CA TRP A 195 0.69 -34.09 -4.85
C TRP A 195 0.12 -35.07 -3.82
N MET A 196 -0.92 -34.68 -3.09
CA MET A 196 -1.54 -35.49 -2.03
C MET A 196 -3.07 -35.45 -2.11
N PRO A 197 -3.69 -36.03 -3.15
CA PRO A 197 -5.15 -36.09 -3.29
C PRO A 197 -5.80 -36.75 -2.07
N GLY A 198 -6.91 -36.19 -1.57
CA GLY A 198 -7.65 -36.72 -0.43
C GLY A 198 -7.04 -36.46 0.95
N LYS A 199 -5.81 -35.93 1.04
CA LYS A 199 -5.15 -35.66 2.34
C LYS A 199 -5.32 -34.23 2.84
N LEU A 200 -5.62 -33.28 1.96
CA LEU A 200 -5.68 -31.84 2.24
C LEU A 200 -7.08 -31.25 2.06
N ASP A 201 -8.11 -32.09 2.05
CA ASP A 201 -9.48 -31.72 1.69
C ASP A 201 -10.13 -30.72 2.67
N ILE A 202 -9.68 -30.71 3.93
CA ILE A 202 -10.17 -29.82 5.00
C ILE A 202 -9.20 -28.68 5.29
N ALA A 203 -7.89 -28.95 5.26
CA ALA A 203 -6.85 -28.02 5.69
C ALA A 203 -5.59 -28.11 4.83
N GLY A 204 -4.96 -26.97 4.54
CA GLY A 204 -3.65 -26.89 3.88
C GLY A 204 -3.66 -26.99 2.35
N HIS A 205 -4.83 -27.05 1.71
CA HIS A 205 -4.95 -26.96 0.25
C HIS A 205 -4.60 -25.56 -0.29
N SER A 206 -4.19 -25.49 -1.56
CA SER A 206 -3.68 -24.28 -2.21
C SER A 206 -4.56 -23.03 -2.02
N HIS A 207 -5.89 -23.19 -2.09
CA HIS A 207 -6.83 -22.06 -1.94
C HIS A 207 -6.85 -21.46 -0.53
N GLN A 208 -6.59 -22.25 0.52
CA GLN A 208 -6.39 -21.71 1.88
C GLN A 208 -5.04 -20.98 1.99
N LEU A 209 -3.97 -21.59 1.46
CA LEU A 209 -2.63 -20.98 1.47
C LEU A 209 -2.60 -19.66 0.67
N PHE A 210 -3.33 -19.60 -0.43
CA PHE A 210 -3.56 -18.38 -1.21
C PHE A 210 -4.18 -17.27 -0.35
N HIS A 211 -5.27 -17.54 0.37
CA HIS A 211 -5.91 -16.57 1.25
C HIS A 211 -4.98 -16.09 2.38
N VAL A 212 -4.21 -16.99 3.00
CA VAL A 212 -3.20 -16.63 4.01
C VAL A 212 -2.14 -15.67 3.42
N LEU A 213 -1.66 -15.96 2.21
CA LEU A 213 -0.67 -15.12 1.52
C LEU A 213 -1.25 -13.78 1.05
N VAL A 214 -2.54 -13.71 0.69
CA VAL A 214 -3.23 -12.44 0.39
C VAL A 214 -3.29 -11.56 1.64
N VAL A 215 -3.64 -12.11 2.80
CA VAL A 215 -3.64 -11.38 4.08
C VAL A 215 -2.22 -10.93 4.46
N ALA A 216 -1.21 -11.79 4.29
CA ALA A 216 0.19 -11.43 4.55
C ALA A 216 0.68 -10.30 3.62
N GLY A 217 0.33 -10.34 2.33
CA GLY A 217 0.62 -9.29 1.36
C GLY A 217 -0.03 -7.95 1.73
N ALA A 218 -1.33 -7.97 2.08
CA ALA A 218 -2.03 -6.77 2.54
C ALA A 218 -1.44 -6.21 3.86
N TYR A 219 -0.98 -7.07 4.77
CA TYR A 219 -0.34 -6.66 6.02
C TYR A 219 1.05 -6.03 5.80
N ALA A 220 1.86 -6.58 4.88
CA ALA A 220 3.11 -5.96 4.45
C ALA A 220 2.85 -4.58 3.80
N HIS A 221 1.82 -4.47 2.97
CA HIS A 221 1.42 -3.21 2.36
C HIS A 221 0.93 -2.16 3.39
N PHE A 222 0.19 -2.60 4.42
CA PHE A 222 -0.24 -1.73 5.52
C PHE A 222 0.98 -1.11 6.24
N HIS A 223 2.00 -1.90 6.54
CA HIS A 223 3.26 -1.39 7.13
C HIS A 223 3.99 -0.42 6.20
N ALA A 224 4.07 -0.71 4.90
CA ALA A 224 4.60 0.26 3.92
C ALA A 224 3.84 1.60 3.99
N GLY A 225 2.51 1.55 4.04
CA GLY A 225 1.64 2.73 4.17
C GLY A 225 1.88 3.53 5.45
N LEU A 226 2.16 2.88 6.58
CA LEU A 226 2.55 3.56 7.83
C LEU A 226 3.92 4.26 7.71
N VAL A 227 4.90 3.63 7.04
CA VAL A 227 6.21 4.24 6.78
C VAL A 227 6.05 5.45 5.85
N TYR A 228 5.25 5.35 4.78
CA TYR A 228 4.95 6.47 3.90
C TYR A 228 4.27 7.64 4.63
N LEU A 229 3.28 7.36 5.48
CA LEU A 229 2.61 8.39 6.28
C LEU A 229 3.61 9.09 7.21
N LYS A 230 4.44 8.33 7.94
CA LYS A 230 5.49 8.90 8.79
C LYS A 230 6.49 9.74 8.00
N TRP A 231 6.95 9.26 6.84
CA TRP A 231 7.87 9.97 5.96
C TRP A 231 7.29 11.33 5.57
N ARG A 232 6.05 11.34 5.07
CA ARG A 232 5.41 12.55 4.53
C ARG A 232 4.88 13.48 5.61
N ASP A 233 4.54 12.99 6.80
CA ASP A 233 4.20 13.85 7.93
C ASP A 233 5.42 14.56 8.55
N LEU A 234 6.64 14.13 8.23
CA LEU A 234 7.90 14.79 8.64
C LEU A 234 8.47 15.69 7.53
N GLU A 235 8.56 15.20 6.29
CA GLU A 235 9.18 15.93 5.18
C GLU A 235 8.19 16.75 4.34
N GLY A 236 6.89 16.45 4.40
CA GLY A 236 5.91 17.11 3.55
C GLY A 236 6.08 16.76 2.06
N CYS A 237 6.05 17.81 1.25
CA CYS A 237 6.70 17.87 -0.06
C CYS A 237 7.89 18.83 0.02
#